data_AF-A0A2V9B9F7-F1
#
_entry.id   AF-A0A2V9B9F7-F1
#
_cell.length_a   1.000
_cell.length_b   1.000
_cell.length_c   1.000
_cell.angle_alpha   90.00
_cell.angle_beta   90.00
_cell.angle_gamma   90.00
#
_symmetry.space_group_name_H-M   'P 1'
#
loop_
_entity.id
_entity.type
_entity.pdbx_description
1 polymer ?
#
loop_
_entity_poly.entity_id
_entity_poly.type
_entity_poly.pdbx_seq_one_letter_code
_entity_poly.pdbx_strand_id
1 'polypeptide(L)'
;MRDSTFPVRRIPHAGPMRLASSCALSLLAFLIPGVGAAQAQQAQQGAVQEKRESGPPQRIPRQKALTTGALDGVVREAVNAGEQRPVGGAAISLRNLDSAQGFHSSASAEGIFRLFPLPPGRYELRVESEGYAAFVLAEIALGANEVVTLEISLVPIASAATRSRLPRLPELGPSVPGGAPARPGTHRELRHRLDADPSYVENPPPESLPPAADVYNVMADRWNIPVPEYRRYAQKGEYVYVHSHWYDPFNRNKWKGDYPIWPSLLGQQTFLNVTASAETILDGRRVPSPSNVSAALAGSENFFGKGEQAFFDETVRVSFDLFRGDTSFKPVDWRVRITPELSVNDLKVRELGIVGPDVREGTNRFAYHAGLQEAFAEVKLHDLSSNYDFVSVRAGIQQFNGDFRGFLFVDEQPGVRVFGNLKSDRVEYNVAYFHFLEKDTNSGLNGFDRRHQQVVLGNIYLQDFFFPGYTAEFVAAWNKDDASVHYDDNGFLVRPAPIGSVQPHGIRAGYFGWLGSGHIRRINLTHAFYQAVGADSLSPIAGRRVTVNAQMAAAEFSVDRDWTRYRVSLFYSSGDANPRDSRARGFDAILDLPSFGG
;
A
#
# COMPACT_ATOMS: atom_id res chain seq x y z
N MET A 1 30.13 -38.76 79.43
CA MET A 1 29.13 -38.67 80.52
C MET A 1 28.41 -37.34 80.36
N ARG A 2 27.09 -37.40 80.22
CA ARG A 2 26.07 -36.32 80.17
C ARG A 2 25.87 -35.54 78.87
N ASP A 3 24.79 -35.96 78.22
CA ASP A 3 23.91 -35.26 77.29
C ASP A 3 23.37 -33.92 77.80
N SER A 4 23.05 -33.01 76.86
CA SER A 4 21.71 -32.41 76.74
C SER A 4 21.56 -31.54 75.47
N THR A 5 20.96 -32.16 74.44
CA THR A 5 19.86 -31.67 73.56
C THR A 5 19.71 -30.20 73.17
N PHE A 6 19.72 -29.94 71.85
CA PHE A 6 18.97 -28.86 71.18
C PHE A 6 18.28 -29.41 69.90
N PRO A 7 17.11 -28.88 69.49
CA PRO A 7 16.11 -29.63 68.74
C PRO A 7 16.26 -29.57 67.21
N VAL A 8 16.01 -30.71 66.57
CA VAL A 8 15.86 -30.89 65.12
C VAL A 8 14.43 -30.53 64.71
N ARG A 9 14.28 -29.52 63.85
CA ARG A 9 13.00 -29.15 63.23
C ARG A 9 12.79 -29.99 61.97
N ARG A 10 11.86 -30.95 62.02
CA ARG A 10 11.37 -31.70 60.85
C ARG A 10 10.54 -30.79 59.97
N ILE A 11 10.92 -30.66 58.70
CA ILE A 11 10.09 -30.09 57.63
C ILE A 11 9.36 -31.25 56.96
N PRO A 12 8.02 -31.19 56.76
CA PRO A 12 7.28 -32.29 56.18
C PRO A 12 7.50 -32.41 54.67
N HIS A 13 7.66 -33.65 54.19
CA HIS A 13 7.61 -34.02 52.78
C HIS A 13 6.21 -33.77 52.22
N ALA A 14 6.13 -32.96 51.15
CA ALA A 14 4.99 -32.91 50.25
C ALA A 14 5.34 -33.71 48.98
N GLY A 15 4.51 -34.69 48.64
CA GLY A 15 4.64 -35.51 47.42
C GLY A 15 4.30 -34.73 46.14
N PRO A 16 4.50 -35.33 44.95
CA PRO A 16 4.43 -34.63 43.68
C PRO A 16 2.96 -34.34 43.32
N MET A 17 2.58 -33.07 43.37
CA MET A 17 1.27 -32.61 42.91
C MET A 17 1.35 -32.36 41.40
N ARG A 18 0.72 -33.24 40.62
CA ARG A 18 0.45 -33.00 39.20
C ARG A 18 -0.55 -31.85 39.11
N LEU A 19 -0.14 -30.71 38.57
CA LEU A 19 -1.02 -29.59 38.24
C LEU A 19 -0.96 -29.35 36.73
N ALA A 20 -2.07 -29.66 36.08
CA ALA A 20 -2.37 -29.29 34.71
C ALA A 20 -2.63 -27.78 34.67
N SER A 21 -1.79 -27.05 33.94
CA SER A 21 -1.95 -25.61 33.72
C SER A 21 -2.81 -25.39 32.47
N SER A 22 -4.11 -25.18 32.69
CA SER A 22 -4.98 -24.46 31.76
C SER A 22 -4.92 -22.97 32.13
N CYS A 23 -4.17 -22.16 31.38
CA CYS A 23 -4.20 -20.71 31.50
C CYS A 23 -5.19 -20.12 30.49
N ALA A 24 -6.33 -19.65 30.99
CA ALA A 24 -7.26 -18.80 30.25
C ALA A 24 -7.02 -17.33 30.68
N LEU A 25 -6.47 -16.52 29.78
CA LEU A 25 -6.40 -15.06 29.97
C LEU A 25 -7.79 -14.47 29.77
N SER A 26 -8.31 -13.79 30.79
CA SER A 26 -9.48 -12.93 30.71
C SER A 26 -9.11 -11.56 31.27
N LEU A 27 -9.17 -10.53 30.42
CA LEU A 27 -8.82 -9.14 30.73
C LEU A 27 -10.10 -8.34 30.91
N LEU A 28 -10.31 -7.83 32.13
CA LEU A 28 -11.39 -6.92 32.52
C LEU A 28 -11.12 -5.50 32.02
N ALA A 29 -12.15 -4.88 31.45
CA ALA A 29 -12.20 -3.46 31.11
C ALA A 29 -12.81 -2.64 32.27
N PHE A 30 -12.21 -1.48 32.58
CA PHE A 30 -12.79 -0.48 33.49
C PHE A 30 -13.40 0.70 32.70
N LEU A 31 -14.59 1.09 33.14
CA LEU A 31 -15.43 2.23 32.74
C LEU A 31 -15.05 3.54 33.47
N ILE A 32 -15.53 4.70 32.96
CA ILE A 32 -16.07 5.94 33.64
C ILE A 32 -15.94 7.19 32.70
N PRO A 33 -16.80 8.24 32.75
CA PRO A 33 -17.72 8.58 31.65
C PRO A 33 -17.51 9.99 31.07
N GLY A 34 -18.39 10.37 30.12
CA GLY A 34 -18.27 11.55 29.27
C GLY A 34 -18.69 12.91 29.85
N VAL A 35 -18.41 13.93 29.04
CA VAL A 35 -19.03 15.27 29.09
C VAL A 35 -19.23 15.72 27.65
N GLY A 36 -20.46 16.10 27.31
CA GLY A 36 -20.82 16.62 25.99
C GLY A 36 -20.50 18.10 25.84
N ALA A 37 -20.21 18.51 24.61
CA ALA A 37 -20.35 19.89 24.16
C ALA A 37 -20.74 19.88 22.68
N ALA A 38 -21.95 20.34 22.40
CA ALA A 38 -22.43 20.67 21.07
C ALA A 38 -21.89 22.06 20.69
N GLN A 39 -21.31 22.19 19.50
CA GLN A 39 -21.16 23.49 18.85
C GLN A 39 -21.34 23.33 17.34
N ALA A 40 -22.40 23.98 16.86
CA ALA A 40 -22.69 24.22 15.47
C ALA A 40 -21.71 25.27 14.92
N GLN A 41 -21.17 25.04 13.73
CA GLN A 41 -20.49 26.09 12.98
C GLN A 41 -20.96 26.06 11.52
N GLN A 42 -21.56 27.18 11.14
CA GLN A 42 -22.14 27.47 9.83
C GLN A 42 -21.03 27.57 8.77
N ALA A 43 -21.32 26.99 7.60
CA ALA A 43 -20.52 27.14 6.39
C ALA A 43 -20.72 28.53 5.79
N GLN A 44 -19.62 29.23 5.51
CA GLN A 44 -19.61 30.49 4.78
C GLN A 44 -18.92 30.25 3.44
N GLN A 45 -19.73 30.11 2.38
CA GLN A 45 -19.28 29.97 1.00
C GLN A 45 -18.90 31.36 0.45
N GLY A 46 -17.63 31.52 0.06
CA GLY A 46 -17.14 32.68 -0.67
C GLY A 46 -17.58 32.64 -2.13
N ALA A 47 -18.27 33.68 -2.58
CA ALA A 47 -18.68 33.85 -3.97
C ALA A 47 -17.50 34.31 -4.83
N VAL A 48 -17.16 33.55 -5.87
CA VAL A 48 -16.21 33.92 -6.92
C VAL A 48 -16.97 34.68 -8.02
N GLN A 49 -16.64 35.96 -8.23
CA GLN A 49 -17.14 36.75 -9.35
C GLN A 49 -16.30 36.47 -10.61
N GLU A 50 -16.86 35.71 -11.55
CA GLU A 50 -16.34 35.62 -12.92
C GLU A 50 -16.81 36.83 -13.75
N LYS A 51 -15.85 37.59 -14.28
CA LYS A 51 -16.06 38.70 -15.20
C LYS A 51 -15.94 38.16 -16.64
N ARG A 52 -17.05 38.10 -17.40
CA ARG A 52 -17.04 37.71 -18.83
C ARG A 52 -17.14 38.94 -19.72
N GLU A 53 -16.08 39.22 -20.47
CA GLU A 53 -16.14 40.06 -21.67
C GLU A 53 -16.61 39.20 -22.85
N SER A 54 -17.66 39.63 -23.54
CA SER A 54 -18.14 39.01 -24.78
C SER A 54 -17.29 39.49 -25.97
N GLY A 55 -16.43 38.62 -26.49
CA GLY A 55 -15.75 38.85 -27.76
C GLY A 55 -16.72 38.74 -28.96
N PRO A 56 -16.45 39.43 -30.09
CA PRO A 56 -17.29 39.35 -31.28
C PRO A 56 -17.26 37.93 -31.90
N PRO A 57 -18.35 37.49 -32.55
CA PRO A 57 -18.47 36.15 -33.09
C PRO A 57 -17.43 35.90 -34.20
N GLN A 58 -16.65 34.83 -34.06
CA GLN A 58 -15.63 34.43 -35.02
C GLN A 58 -16.28 33.90 -36.31
N ARG A 59 -16.04 34.57 -37.44
CA ARG A 59 -16.33 34.02 -38.79
C ARG A 59 -15.11 33.29 -39.34
N ILE A 60 -15.34 32.15 -39.99
CA ILE A 60 -14.30 31.35 -40.64
C ILE A 60 -13.74 32.12 -41.85
N PRO A 61 -12.42 32.31 -41.97
CA PRO A 61 -11.82 32.99 -43.13
C PRO A 61 -12.10 32.25 -44.45
N ARG A 62 -12.49 32.98 -45.50
CA ARG A 62 -12.71 32.54 -46.90
C ARG A 62 -14.04 31.85 -47.26
N GLN A 63 -15.05 31.86 -46.39
CA GLN A 63 -16.39 31.42 -46.81
C GLN A 63 -17.02 32.49 -47.73
N LYS A 64 -17.05 32.26 -49.05
CA LYS A 64 -17.84 33.09 -49.97
C LYS A 64 -19.32 32.94 -49.58
N ALA A 65 -20.00 34.07 -49.33
CA ALA A 65 -21.44 34.05 -49.11
C ALA A 65 -22.12 33.50 -50.37
N LEU A 66 -22.79 32.35 -50.26
CA LEU A 66 -23.62 31.82 -51.34
C LEU A 66 -24.86 32.71 -51.43
N THR A 67 -25.01 33.44 -52.54
CA THR A 67 -26.12 34.39 -52.74
C THR A 67 -27.38 33.73 -53.32
N THR A 68 -27.37 32.40 -53.47
CA THR A 68 -28.45 31.59 -54.07
C THR A 68 -28.91 30.52 -53.09
N GLY A 69 -30.20 30.23 -53.06
CA GLY A 69 -30.78 29.12 -52.30
C GLY A 69 -30.84 27.81 -53.11
N ALA A 70 -31.32 26.74 -52.46
CA ALA A 70 -31.63 25.47 -53.09
C ALA A 70 -32.99 24.94 -52.60
N LEU A 71 -33.70 24.22 -53.47
CA LEU A 71 -34.87 23.44 -53.11
C LEU A 71 -34.54 21.97 -53.36
N ASP A 72 -34.60 21.14 -52.33
CA ASP A 72 -34.48 19.69 -52.47
C ASP A 72 -35.63 18.97 -51.81
N GLY A 73 -35.75 17.67 -52.08
CA GLY A 73 -36.87 16.92 -51.54
C GLY A 73 -37.00 15.51 -52.08
N VAL A 74 -38.04 14.84 -51.60
CA VAL A 74 -38.40 13.48 -52.01
C VAL A 74 -39.87 13.43 -52.40
N VAL A 75 -40.17 12.81 -53.53
CA VAL A 75 -41.52 12.55 -54.04
C VAL A 75 -41.89 11.10 -53.73
N ARG A 76 -43.00 10.92 -53.01
CA ARG A 76 -43.51 9.62 -52.54
C ARG A 76 -44.97 9.44 -52.93
N GLU A 77 -45.41 8.20 -52.99
CA GLU A 77 -46.81 7.84 -53.19
C GLU A 77 -47.58 7.90 -51.85
N ALA A 78 -48.76 8.51 -51.87
CA ALA A 78 -49.68 8.55 -50.73
C ALA A 78 -50.44 7.21 -50.57
N VAL A 79 -49.86 6.25 -49.84
CA VAL A 79 -50.51 4.97 -49.52
C VAL A 79 -51.24 5.07 -48.16
N ASN A 80 -52.45 4.50 -48.06
CA ASN A 80 -53.30 4.54 -46.86
C ASN A 80 -52.75 3.80 -45.62
N ALA A 81 -51.55 3.21 -45.68
CA ALA A 81 -51.02 2.37 -44.61
C ALA A 81 -49.49 2.48 -44.48
N GLY A 82 -48.96 3.66 -44.13
CA GLY A 82 -47.59 3.86 -43.57
C GLY A 82 -46.38 3.45 -44.43
N GLU A 83 -46.57 2.70 -45.52
CA GLU A 83 -45.53 2.35 -46.48
C GLU A 83 -45.35 3.49 -47.48
N GLN A 84 -44.17 4.09 -47.48
CA GLN A 84 -43.81 5.19 -48.37
C GLN A 84 -43.04 4.66 -49.58
N ARG A 85 -43.69 4.54 -50.74
CA ARG A 85 -43.02 4.16 -52.00
C ARG A 85 -42.48 5.41 -52.72
N PRO A 86 -41.21 5.41 -53.16
CA PRO A 86 -40.67 6.52 -53.94
C PRO A 86 -41.31 6.58 -55.33
N VAL A 87 -41.61 7.79 -55.81
CA VAL A 87 -42.09 8.02 -57.18
C VAL A 87 -40.93 8.55 -58.02
N GLY A 88 -40.28 7.66 -58.77
CA GLY A 88 -39.17 8.02 -59.64
C GLY A 88 -39.63 8.64 -60.97
N GLY A 89 -38.82 9.55 -61.52
CA GLY A 89 -39.10 10.18 -62.82
C GLY A 89 -40.15 11.29 -62.80
N ALA A 90 -40.65 11.70 -61.63
CA ALA A 90 -41.56 12.84 -61.51
C ALA A 90 -40.88 14.12 -62.05
N ALA A 91 -41.56 14.85 -62.92
CA ALA A 91 -41.12 16.13 -63.44
C ALA A 91 -41.43 17.25 -62.43
N ILE A 92 -40.39 17.95 -61.99
CA ILE A 92 -40.46 19.08 -61.08
C ILE A 92 -40.28 20.36 -61.87
N SER A 93 -41.26 21.26 -61.77
CA SER A 93 -41.20 22.61 -62.32
C SER A 93 -41.37 23.62 -61.20
N LEU A 94 -40.49 24.60 -61.15
CA LEU A 94 -40.49 25.66 -60.15
C LEU A 94 -40.49 27.00 -60.87
N ARG A 95 -41.51 27.84 -60.63
CA ARG A 95 -41.67 29.13 -61.27
C ARG A 95 -41.52 30.25 -60.25
N ASN A 96 -40.58 31.16 -60.47
CA ASN A 96 -40.47 32.36 -59.66
C ASN A 96 -41.68 33.28 -59.93
N LEU A 97 -42.40 33.67 -58.87
CA LEU A 97 -43.61 34.48 -58.97
C LEU A 97 -43.31 35.94 -59.30
N ASP A 98 -42.13 36.43 -58.91
CA ASP A 98 -41.74 37.84 -59.08
C ASP A 98 -41.06 38.08 -60.45
N SER A 99 -40.28 37.11 -60.96
CA SER A 99 -39.54 37.21 -62.24
C SER A 99 -40.13 36.38 -63.38
N ALA A 100 -41.13 35.54 -63.11
CA ALA A 100 -41.70 34.54 -64.02
C ALA A 100 -40.70 33.49 -64.56
N GLN A 101 -39.47 33.43 -64.02
CA GLN A 101 -38.45 32.49 -64.46
C GLN A 101 -38.79 31.05 -64.03
N GLY A 102 -38.76 30.11 -64.98
CA GLY A 102 -38.98 28.69 -64.74
C GLY A 102 -37.67 27.89 -64.56
N PHE A 103 -37.66 26.99 -63.59
CA PHE A 103 -36.62 26.01 -63.33
C PHE A 103 -37.23 24.61 -63.40
N HIS A 104 -36.53 23.66 -64.00
CA HIS A 104 -37.03 22.30 -64.20
C HIS A 104 -36.00 21.27 -63.74
N SER A 105 -36.47 20.19 -63.14
CA SER A 105 -35.66 19.03 -62.73
C SER A 105 -36.54 17.78 -62.75
N SER A 106 -35.95 16.60 -62.62
CA SER A 106 -36.67 15.32 -62.54
C SER A 106 -36.22 14.54 -61.31
N ALA A 107 -37.15 13.85 -60.65
CA ALA A 107 -36.84 13.00 -59.50
C ALA A 107 -36.05 11.75 -59.94
N SER A 108 -35.06 11.36 -59.14
CA SER A 108 -34.28 10.12 -59.34
C SER A 108 -35.16 8.87 -59.16
N ALA A 109 -34.62 7.67 -59.41
CA ALA A 109 -35.34 6.41 -59.18
C ALA A 109 -35.82 6.23 -57.72
N GLU A 110 -35.18 6.92 -56.77
CA GLU A 110 -35.54 6.93 -55.34
C GLU A 110 -36.47 8.09 -54.96
N GLY A 111 -37.01 8.82 -55.96
CA GLY A 111 -37.93 9.95 -55.76
C GLY A 111 -37.24 11.25 -55.33
N ILE A 112 -35.91 11.31 -55.30
CA ILE A 112 -35.16 12.48 -54.79
C ILE A 112 -34.98 13.52 -55.90
N PHE A 113 -35.21 14.80 -55.59
CA PHE A 113 -34.94 15.91 -56.51
C PHE A 113 -34.13 17.03 -55.85
N ARG A 114 -33.43 17.80 -56.68
CA ARG A 114 -32.72 19.02 -56.26
C ARG A 114 -32.78 20.07 -57.37
N LEU A 115 -33.06 21.31 -56.99
CA LEU A 115 -33.07 22.52 -57.80
C LEU A 115 -32.07 23.50 -57.20
N PHE A 116 -30.95 23.71 -57.90
CA PHE A 116 -29.89 24.64 -57.53
C PHE A 116 -29.14 25.06 -58.80
N PRO A 117 -28.71 26.32 -58.92
CA PRO A 117 -28.90 27.45 -57.99
C PRO A 117 -30.22 28.20 -58.22
N LEU A 118 -30.89 28.61 -57.12
CA LEU A 118 -32.12 29.42 -57.16
C LEU A 118 -31.88 30.82 -56.56
N PRO A 119 -32.29 31.91 -57.24
CA PRO A 119 -32.32 33.24 -56.62
C PRO A 119 -33.23 33.29 -55.37
N PRO A 120 -33.00 34.21 -54.43
CA PRO A 120 -33.96 34.46 -53.35
C PRO A 120 -35.26 35.04 -53.91
N GLY A 121 -36.41 34.56 -53.45
CA GLY A 121 -37.72 35.00 -53.94
C GLY A 121 -38.84 34.02 -53.61
N ARG A 122 -40.04 34.28 -54.14
CA ARG A 122 -41.20 33.40 -53.96
C ARG A 122 -41.43 32.54 -55.18
N TYR A 123 -41.73 31.27 -54.97
CA TYR A 123 -41.82 30.28 -56.01
C TYR A 123 -43.11 29.46 -55.95
N GLU A 124 -43.67 29.16 -57.11
CA GLU A 124 -44.72 28.15 -57.30
C GLU A 124 -44.06 26.84 -57.73
N LEU A 125 -44.32 25.75 -57.01
CA LEU A 125 -43.79 24.42 -57.32
C LEU A 125 -44.89 23.53 -57.88
N ARG A 126 -44.62 22.89 -59.01
CA ARG A 126 -45.51 21.91 -59.64
C ARG A 126 -44.77 20.61 -59.93
N VAL A 127 -45.33 19.50 -59.45
CA VAL A 127 -44.78 18.15 -59.60
C VAL A 127 -45.76 17.28 -60.36
N GLU A 128 -45.30 16.65 -61.44
CA GLU A 128 -46.11 15.81 -62.32
C GLU A 128 -45.44 14.46 -62.56
N SER A 129 -46.23 13.38 -62.56
CA SER A 129 -45.74 12.05 -62.89
C SER A 129 -46.84 11.26 -63.60
N GLU A 130 -46.47 10.40 -64.54
CA GLU A 130 -47.41 9.51 -65.23
C GLU A 130 -48.12 8.61 -64.21
N GLY A 131 -49.46 8.55 -64.26
CA GLY A 131 -50.27 7.78 -63.32
C GLY A 131 -50.63 8.48 -62.00
N TYR A 132 -50.20 9.73 -61.79
CA TYR A 132 -50.46 10.51 -60.56
C TYR A 132 -51.13 11.85 -60.86
N ALA A 133 -51.91 12.35 -59.89
CA ALA A 133 -52.48 13.69 -59.97
C ALA A 133 -51.37 14.73 -59.78
N ALA A 134 -51.37 15.78 -60.62
CA ALA A 134 -50.41 16.86 -60.51
C ALA A 134 -50.52 17.55 -59.15
N PHE A 135 -49.38 17.75 -58.48
CA PHE A 135 -49.30 18.46 -57.20
C PHE A 135 -48.79 19.88 -57.45
N VAL A 136 -49.47 20.88 -56.88
CA VAL A 136 -49.10 22.29 -56.98
C VAL A 136 -49.03 22.88 -55.58
N LEU A 137 -47.89 23.50 -55.25
CA LEU A 137 -47.67 24.30 -54.06
C LEU A 137 -47.54 25.77 -54.48
N ALA A 138 -48.53 26.58 -54.09
CA ALA A 138 -48.75 27.91 -54.65
C ALA A 138 -47.70 28.95 -54.26
N GLU A 139 -47.08 28.82 -53.09
CA GLU A 139 -46.07 29.78 -52.61
C GLU A 139 -45.07 29.10 -51.69
N ILE A 140 -43.78 29.22 -52.04
CA ILE A 140 -42.62 28.84 -51.23
C ILE A 140 -41.67 30.04 -51.20
N ALA A 141 -41.33 30.54 -50.02
CA ALA A 141 -40.33 31.59 -49.88
C ALA A 141 -38.94 30.96 -49.73
N LEU A 142 -37.97 31.41 -50.54
CA LEU A 142 -36.57 30.99 -50.48
C LEU A 142 -35.67 32.20 -50.24
N GLY A 143 -34.90 32.18 -49.15
CA GLY A 143 -33.88 33.18 -48.80
C GLY A 143 -32.50 32.91 -49.42
N ALA A 144 -31.59 33.87 -49.26
CA ALA A 144 -30.20 33.70 -49.68
C ALA A 144 -29.48 32.67 -48.78
N ASN A 145 -28.73 31.74 -49.38
CA ASN A 145 -28.04 30.64 -48.68
C ASN A 145 -28.98 29.69 -47.91
N GLU A 146 -30.27 29.69 -48.26
CA GLU A 146 -31.28 28.81 -47.67
C GLU A 146 -31.45 27.53 -48.49
N VAL A 147 -31.59 26.40 -47.80
CA VAL A 147 -31.97 25.13 -48.41
C VAL A 147 -33.26 24.68 -47.75
N VAL A 148 -34.33 24.61 -48.53
CA VAL A 148 -35.62 24.07 -48.07
C VAL A 148 -35.76 22.64 -48.57
N THR A 149 -36.06 21.72 -47.66
CA THR A 149 -36.27 20.30 -47.98
C THR A 149 -37.75 19.91 -47.85
N LEU A 150 -38.34 19.46 -48.96
CA LEU A 150 -39.75 19.05 -49.05
C LEU A 150 -39.93 17.54 -49.15
N GLU A 151 -40.88 16.99 -48.41
CA GLU A 151 -41.43 15.65 -48.64
C GLU A 151 -42.80 15.80 -49.29
N ILE A 152 -42.93 15.37 -50.55
CA ILE A 152 -44.13 15.55 -51.38
C ILE A 152 -44.82 14.20 -51.57
N SER A 153 -46.12 14.12 -51.26
CA SER A 153 -46.93 12.91 -51.41
C SER A 153 -47.91 13.04 -52.58
N LEU A 154 -47.65 12.32 -53.68
CA LEU A 154 -48.53 12.27 -54.85
C LEU A 154 -49.62 11.22 -54.69
N VAL A 155 -50.81 11.53 -55.19
CA VAL A 155 -51.96 10.63 -55.14
C VAL A 155 -52.11 9.94 -56.50
N PRO A 156 -52.12 8.59 -56.55
CA PRO A 156 -52.28 7.86 -57.80
C PRO A 156 -53.66 8.14 -58.39
N ILE A 157 -53.72 8.43 -59.69
CA ILE A 157 -54.99 8.50 -60.41
C ILE A 157 -55.45 7.06 -60.57
N ALA A 158 -56.48 6.67 -59.81
CA ALA A 158 -57.04 5.33 -59.93
C ALA A 158 -57.47 5.07 -61.38
N SER A 159 -56.68 4.26 -62.09
CA SER A 159 -57.09 3.73 -63.39
C SER A 159 -58.41 2.99 -63.19
N ALA A 160 -59.38 3.30 -64.06
CA ALA A 160 -60.72 2.73 -64.05
C ALA A 160 -60.70 1.23 -63.72
N ALA A 161 -61.49 0.86 -62.72
CA ALA A 161 -61.58 -0.47 -62.13
C ALA A 161 -61.35 -1.60 -63.15
N THR A 162 -60.29 -2.40 -62.93
CA THR A 162 -60.20 -3.75 -63.49
C THR A 162 -61.39 -4.52 -62.94
N ARG A 163 -62.48 -4.60 -63.73
CA ARG A 163 -63.65 -5.42 -63.38
C ARG A 163 -63.16 -6.86 -63.23
N SER A 164 -63.32 -7.41 -62.03
CA SER A 164 -63.10 -8.84 -61.79
C SER A 164 -63.90 -9.65 -62.81
N ARG A 165 -63.24 -10.55 -63.54
CA ARG A 165 -63.86 -11.45 -64.52
C ARG A 165 -64.49 -12.70 -63.88
N LEU A 166 -64.57 -12.75 -62.55
CA LEU A 166 -65.19 -13.86 -61.82
C LEU A 166 -66.69 -13.58 -61.61
N PRO A 167 -67.59 -14.55 -61.88
CA PRO A 167 -69.02 -14.42 -61.58
C PRO A 167 -69.21 -14.17 -60.08
N ARG A 168 -69.91 -13.09 -59.71
CA ARG A 168 -70.19 -12.78 -58.30
C ARG A 168 -71.34 -13.66 -57.81
N LEU A 169 -71.13 -14.38 -56.71
CA LEU A 169 -72.15 -15.21 -56.06
C LEU A 169 -73.36 -14.33 -55.66
N PRO A 170 -74.61 -14.81 -55.84
CA PRO A 170 -75.83 -14.03 -55.62
C PRO A 170 -76.01 -13.47 -54.19
N GLU A 171 -75.30 -14.04 -53.22
CA GLU A 171 -75.46 -13.72 -51.79
C GLU A 171 -74.75 -12.41 -51.37
N LEU A 172 -73.96 -11.79 -52.24
CA LEU A 172 -73.08 -10.66 -51.89
C LEU A 172 -73.69 -9.25 -52.08
N GLY A 173 -74.99 -9.14 -52.36
CA GLY A 173 -75.69 -7.85 -52.49
C GLY A 173 -75.17 -6.93 -53.63
N PRO A 174 -75.78 -5.75 -53.84
CA PRO A 174 -75.33 -4.80 -54.86
C PRO A 174 -73.90 -4.30 -54.58
N SER A 175 -73.11 -4.03 -55.63
CA SER A 175 -71.78 -3.46 -55.49
C SER A 175 -71.80 -2.10 -54.80
N VAL A 176 -70.97 -1.92 -53.79
CA VAL A 176 -70.69 -0.62 -53.17
C VAL A 176 -70.17 0.33 -54.26
N PRO A 177 -70.71 1.56 -54.40
CA PRO A 177 -70.18 2.54 -55.33
C PRO A 177 -68.70 2.84 -55.01
N GLY A 178 -67.81 2.55 -55.96
CA GLY A 178 -66.40 2.93 -55.85
C GLY A 178 -66.26 4.42 -56.14
N GLY A 179 -66.11 5.22 -55.09
CA GLY A 179 -65.94 6.66 -55.22
C GLY A 179 -65.61 7.31 -53.88
N ALA A 180 -64.45 6.98 -53.31
CA ALA A 180 -63.86 7.89 -52.32
C ALA A 180 -63.32 9.12 -53.07
N PRO A 181 -63.66 10.36 -52.68
CA PRO A 181 -63.12 11.53 -53.32
C PRO A 181 -61.59 11.54 -53.19
N ALA A 182 -60.89 11.77 -54.31
CA ALA A 182 -59.44 11.91 -54.33
C ALA A 182 -59.04 13.06 -53.41
N ARG A 183 -58.25 12.77 -52.38
CA ARG A 183 -57.63 13.80 -51.54
C ARG A 183 -56.54 14.49 -52.38
N PRO A 184 -56.35 15.81 -52.28
CA PRO A 184 -55.19 16.46 -52.88
C PRO A 184 -53.89 15.93 -52.24
N GLY A 185 -52.80 15.89 -53.01
CA GLY A 185 -51.48 15.55 -52.47
C GLY A 185 -51.09 16.50 -51.33
N THR A 186 -50.28 16.01 -50.39
CA THR A 186 -49.80 16.77 -49.23
C THR A 186 -48.28 16.95 -49.29
N HIS A 187 -47.78 17.97 -48.59
CA HIS A 187 -46.33 18.16 -48.41
C HIS A 187 -45.99 18.35 -46.93
N ARG A 188 -44.77 17.99 -46.55
CA ARG A 188 -44.17 18.27 -45.24
C ARG A 188 -42.79 18.89 -45.44
N GLU A 189 -42.55 20.03 -44.80
CA GLU A 189 -41.22 20.63 -44.71
C GLU A 189 -40.41 19.94 -43.61
N LEU A 190 -39.20 19.47 -43.94
CA LEU A 190 -38.42 18.63 -43.03
C LEU A 190 -37.28 19.39 -42.32
N ARG A 191 -36.71 20.43 -42.95
CA ARG A 191 -35.56 21.17 -42.40
C ARG A 191 -35.56 22.65 -42.83
N HIS A 192 -35.42 23.53 -41.84
CA HIS A 192 -34.70 24.81 -41.97
C HIS A 192 -33.33 24.66 -41.29
N ARG A 193 -32.35 25.48 -41.68
CA ARG A 193 -31.06 25.57 -40.99
C ARG A 193 -31.31 26.01 -39.53
N LEU A 194 -30.67 25.38 -38.54
CA LEU A 194 -30.88 25.69 -37.10
C LEU A 194 -30.60 27.17 -36.75
N ASP A 195 -29.66 27.80 -37.44
CA ASP A 195 -29.30 29.22 -37.37
C ASP A 195 -30.33 30.16 -38.05
N ALA A 196 -31.32 29.63 -38.76
CA ALA A 196 -32.43 30.37 -39.37
C ALA A 196 -33.74 30.27 -38.56
N ASP A 197 -33.78 29.44 -37.51
CA ASP A 197 -34.94 29.35 -36.62
C ASP A 197 -34.97 30.57 -35.67
N PRO A 198 -36.05 31.37 -35.66
CA PRO A 198 -36.16 32.53 -34.77
C PRO A 198 -36.10 32.19 -33.27
N SER A 199 -36.20 30.90 -32.90
CA SER A 199 -36.10 30.40 -31.53
C SER A 199 -34.71 29.85 -31.14
N TYR A 200 -33.74 29.84 -32.07
CA TYR A 200 -32.41 29.31 -31.80
C TYR A 200 -31.54 30.26 -30.96
N VAL A 201 -31.05 29.76 -29.82
CA VAL A 201 -30.14 30.49 -28.93
C VAL A 201 -28.72 30.00 -29.17
N GLU A 202 -27.90 30.87 -29.78
CA GLU A 202 -26.51 30.56 -30.20
C GLU A 202 -25.56 30.28 -29.02
N ASN A 203 -25.92 30.72 -27.80
CA ASN A 203 -25.17 30.49 -26.57
C ASN A 203 -26.12 30.00 -25.45
N PRO A 204 -26.30 28.68 -25.27
CA PRO A 204 -27.00 28.18 -24.09
C PRO A 204 -26.25 28.62 -22.81
N PRO A 205 -26.97 28.98 -21.74
CA PRO A 205 -26.32 29.30 -20.47
C PRO A 205 -25.49 28.09 -19.98
N PRO A 206 -24.36 28.32 -19.29
CA PRO A 206 -23.54 27.24 -18.77
C PRO A 206 -24.39 26.35 -17.84
N GLU A 207 -24.35 25.05 -18.10
CA GLU A 207 -25.06 24.06 -17.30
C GLU A 207 -24.59 24.13 -15.86
N SER A 208 -25.50 24.48 -14.94
CA SER A 208 -25.18 24.49 -13.52
C SER A 208 -25.04 23.05 -13.05
N LEU A 209 -23.84 22.67 -12.61
CA LEU A 209 -23.66 21.39 -11.95
C LEU A 209 -24.64 21.30 -10.76
N PRO A 210 -25.28 20.14 -10.54
CA PRO A 210 -26.13 19.95 -9.37
C PRO A 210 -25.31 20.26 -8.11
N PRO A 211 -25.95 20.77 -7.04
CA PRO A 211 -25.30 20.95 -5.75
C PRO A 211 -24.53 19.68 -5.33
N ALA A 212 -23.37 19.86 -4.73
CA ALA A 212 -22.53 18.74 -4.28
C ALA A 212 -23.29 17.72 -3.42
N ALA A 213 -24.29 18.15 -2.64
CA ALA A 213 -25.12 17.25 -1.84
C ALA A 213 -26.00 16.29 -2.68
N ASP A 214 -26.32 16.66 -3.92
CA ASP A 214 -27.13 15.85 -4.84
C ASP A 214 -26.27 14.90 -5.70
N VAL A 215 -24.95 15.11 -5.72
CA VAL A 215 -23.98 14.33 -6.50
C VAL A 215 -23.11 13.44 -5.61
N TYR A 216 -22.79 13.89 -4.40
CA TYR A 216 -21.92 13.18 -3.45
C TYR A 216 -22.73 12.64 -2.27
N ASN A 217 -22.70 11.32 -2.10
CA ASN A 217 -23.15 10.69 -0.87
C ASN A 217 -22.06 10.81 0.20
N VAL A 218 -22.39 11.37 1.35
CA VAL A 218 -21.49 11.38 2.52
C VAL A 218 -21.36 9.95 3.03
N MET A 219 -20.30 9.26 2.60
CA MET A 219 -19.93 7.98 3.20
C MET A 219 -19.18 8.26 4.50
N ALA A 220 -19.91 8.14 5.62
CA ALA A 220 -19.39 8.45 6.94
C ALA A 220 -18.20 7.58 7.35
N ASP A 221 -18.08 6.35 6.84
CA ASP A 221 -16.97 5.44 7.14
C ASP A 221 -16.47 4.79 5.84
N ARG A 222 -15.31 5.26 5.35
CA ARG A 222 -14.64 4.70 4.16
C ARG A 222 -14.30 3.22 4.32
N TRP A 223 -14.03 2.79 5.55
CA TRP A 223 -13.55 1.46 5.84
C TRP A 223 -14.72 0.50 5.97
N ASN A 224 -15.76 0.88 6.71
CA ASN A 224 -16.92 0.05 6.97
C ASN A 224 -18.04 0.22 5.92
N ILE A 225 -17.78 -0.24 4.69
CA ILE A 225 -18.81 -0.33 3.66
C ILE A 225 -19.66 -1.57 3.95
N PRO A 226 -20.97 -1.42 4.26
CA PRO A 226 -21.85 -2.56 4.49
C PRO A 226 -21.99 -3.36 3.20
N VAL A 227 -21.41 -4.56 3.19
CA VAL A 227 -21.54 -5.51 2.08
C VAL A 227 -22.55 -6.58 2.48
N PRO A 228 -23.56 -6.88 1.65
CA PRO A 228 -24.53 -7.91 1.97
C PRO A 228 -23.87 -9.29 1.95
N GLU A 229 -24.34 -10.20 2.81
CA GLU A 229 -23.92 -11.60 2.76
C GLU A 229 -24.27 -12.17 1.39
N TYR A 230 -23.28 -12.66 0.65
CA TYR A 230 -23.48 -13.18 -0.68
C TYR A 230 -23.16 -14.66 -0.77
N ARG A 231 -24.22 -15.45 -0.98
CA ARG A 231 -24.12 -16.89 -1.27
C ARG A 231 -24.68 -17.15 -2.66
N ARG A 232 -23.81 -17.24 -3.67
CA ARG A 232 -24.23 -17.62 -5.04
C ARG A 232 -24.63 -19.11 -5.12
N TYR A 233 -23.95 -19.97 -4.36
CA TYR A 233 -24.17 -21.42 -4.36
C TYR A 233 -24.23 -21.96 -2.94
N ALA A 234 -24.92 -23.09 -2.75
CA ALA A 234 -25.01 -23.81 -1.47
C ALA A 234 -23.72 -24.58 -1.09
N GLN A 235 -22.67 -24.51 -1.91
CA GLN A 235 -21.41 -25.24 -1.70
C GLN A 235 -20.45 -24.51 -0.77
N LYS A 236 -19.52 -25.28 -0.17
CA LYS A 236 -18.35 -24.80 0.56
C LYS A 236 -17.27 -24.33 -0.43
N GLY A 237 -17.01 -23.02 -0.53
CA GLY A 237 -16.01 -22.42 -1.42
C GLY A 237 -16.09 -20.89 -1.48
N GLU A 238 -15.03 -20.22 -1.97
CA GLU A 238 -14.83 -18.76 -1.92
C GLU A 238 -16.10 -17.93 -2.16
N TYR A 239 -16.47 -17.17 -1.14
CA TYR A 239 -17.62 -16.28 -1.17
C TYR A 239 -17.15 -14.85 -1.35
N VAL A 240 -17.77 -14.14 -2.29
CA VAL A 240 -17.66 -12.67 -2.34
C VAL A 240 -18.37 -12.13 -1.09
N TYR A 241 -17.79 -11.16 -0.38
CA TYR A 241 -18.38 -10.54 0.83
C TYR A 241 -18.50 -11.44 2.07
N VAL A 242 -17.38 -12.01 2.52
CA VAL A 242 -17.30 -12.80 3.78
C VAL A 242 -17.30 -11.89 5.01
N HIS A 243 -17.97 -12.34 6.07
CA HIS A 243 -17.89 -11.70 7.38
C HIS A 243 -16.54 -11.95 8.05
N SER A 244 -16.01 -10.91 8.70
CA SER A 244 -14.79 -10.99 9.49
C SER A 244 -14.98 -11.91 10.71
N HIS A 245 -14.00 -12.78 10.95
CA HIS A 245 -13.87 -13.50 12.22
C HIS A 245 -12.48 -13.22 12.80
N TRP A 246 -12.37 -13.25 14.13
CA TRP A 246 -11.11 -12.92 14.81
C TRP A 246 -10.00 -13.96 14.57
N TYR A 247 -10.38 -15.23 14.31
CA TYR A 247 -9.48 -16.35 14.03
C TYR A 247 -9.28 -16.62 12.54
N ASP A 248 -9.88 -15.81 11.66
CA ASP A 248 -9.77 -15.98 10.21
C ASP A 248 -8.67 -15.07 9.67
N PRO A 249 -7.54 -15.64 9.21
CA PRO A 249 -6.41 -14.86 8.73
C PRO A 249 -6.62 -14.32 7.31
N PHE A 250 -7.54 -14.90 6.53
CA PHE A 250 -7.69 -14.59 5.10
C PHE A 250 -8.65 -13.44 4.86
N ASN A 251 -9.69 -13.31 5.68
CA ASN A 251 -10.66 -12.23 5.56
C ASN A 251 -10.23 -10.96 6.30
N ARG A 252 -10.87 -9.84 5.96
CA ARG A 252 -10.58 -8.53 6.57
C ARG A 252 -10.85 -8.58 8.07
N ASN A 253 -9.96 -8.09 8.92
CA ASN A 253 -10.12 -8.11 10.38
C ASN A 253 -9.54 -6.86 11.04
N LYS A 254 -10.20 -6.38 12.10
CA LYS A 254 -9.75 -5.26 12.93
C LYS A 254 -8.39 -5.52 13.60
N TRP A 255 -8.09 -6.77 13.94
CA TRP A 255 -6.83 -7.16 14.60
C TRP A 255 -5.66 -7.33 13.62
N LYS A 256 -5.91 -7.25 12.31
CA LYS A 256 -4.92 -7.36 11.23
C LYS A 256 -4.54 -6.00 10.65
N GLY A 257 -5.08 -4.91 11.20
CA GLY A 257 -4.93 -3.56 10.65
C GLY A 257 -5.76 -3.30 9.38
N ASP A 258 -6.70 -4.19 9.01
CA ASP A 258 -7.54 -4.01 7.80
C ASP A 258 -8.65 -2.96 8.00
N TYR A 259 -9.01 -2.69 9.26
CA TYR A 259 -10.04 -1.74 9.66
C TYR A 259 -9.53 -0.86 10.81
N PRO A 260 -10.03 0.39 10.91
CA PRO A 260 -9.73 1.23 12.05
C PRO A 260 -10.17 0.58 13.36
N ILE A 261 -9.30 0.64 14.35
CA ILE A 261 -9.57 0.19 15.70
C ILE A 261 -10.22 1.35 16.49
N TRP A 262 -11.35 1.07 17.13
CA TRP A 262 -12.12 2.04 17.93
C TRP A 262 -12.33 3.41 17.26
N PRO A 263 -13.01 3.49 16.10
CA PRO A 263 -13.17 4.74 15.35
C PRO A 263 -13.92 5.84 16.11
N SER A 264 -14.78 5.48 17.06
CA SER A 264 -15.48 6.44 17.92
C SER A 264 -14.58 7.15 18.94
N LEU A 265 -13.44 6.55 19.29
CA LEU A 265 -12.49 7.08 20.29
C LEU A 265 -11.23 7.65 19.64
N LEU A 266 -10.66 6.92 18.66
CA LEU A 266 -9.34 7.22 18.06
C LEU A 266 -9.42 7.70 16.60
N GLY A 267 -10.63 7.92 16.09
CA GLY A 267 -10.88 8.30 14.70
C GLY A 267 -10.70 7.16 13.69
N GLN A 268 -11.00 7.44 12.43
CA GLN A 268 -11.04 6.43 11.35
C GLN A 268 -9.70 6.15 10.67
N GLN A 269 -8.58 6.54 11.29
CA GLN A 269 -7.23 6.41 10.71
C GLN A 269 -6.27 5.69 11.64
N THR A 270 -6.78 5.08 12.70
CA THR A 270 -5.97 4.36 13.69
C THR A 270 -6.20 2.87 13.53
N PHE A 271 -5.14 2.09 13.36
CA PHE A 271 -5.20 0.66 13.06
C PHE A 271 -4.39 -0.12 14.10
N LEU A 272 -4.84 -1.34 14.39
CA LEU A 272 -4.15 -2.27 15.29
C LEU A 272 -3.78 -3.53 14.51
N ASN A 273 -2.49 -3.86 14.50
CA ASN A 273 -1.99 -5.12 14.00
C ASN A 273 -1.47 -5.97 15.17
N VAL A 274 -2.01 -7.18 15.31
CA VAL A 274 -1.57 -8.17 16.30
C VAL A 274 -0.94 -9.34 15.56
N THR A 275 0.34 -9.57 15.81
CA THR A 275 1.10 -10.69 15.27
C THR A 275 1.56 -11.58 16.40
N ALA A 276 1.38 -12.89 16.29
CA ALA A 276 1.88 -13.86 17.25
C ALA A 276 2.68 -14.94 16.53
N SER A 277 3.82 -15.31 17.09
CA SER A 277 4.66 -16.42 16.63
C SER A 277 5.05 -17.29 17.81
N ALA A 278 5.12 -18.59 17.57
CA ALA A 278 5.64 -19.59 18.49
C ALA A 278 6.73 -20.39 17.76
N GLU A 279 7.88 -20.53 18.39
CA GLU A 279 9.02 -21.29 17.87
C GLU A 279 9.39 -22.37 18.89
N THR A 280 9.36 -23.63 18.42
CA THR A 280 9.80 -24.79 19.20
C THR A 280 11.10 -25.33 18.61
N ILE A 281 12.17 -25.33 19.40
CA ILE A 281 13.46 -25.93 19.05
C ILE A 281 13.67 -27.20 19.88
N LEU A 282 13.95 -28.29 19.20
CA LEU A 282 14.39 -29.55 19.78
C LEU A 282 15.77 -29.89 19.20
N ASP A 283 16.81 -29.79 20.03
CA ASP A 283 18.17 -30.14 19.63
C ASP A 283 18.71 -31.28 20.50
N GLY A 284 19.23 -32.31 19.83
CA GLY A 284 19.90 -33.44 20.43
C GLY A 284 21.28 -33.57 19.83
N ARG A 285 22.31 -33.23 20.61
CA ARG A 285 23.69 -33.17 20.12
C ARG A 285 24.65 -33.93 21.00
N ARG A 286 25.82 -34.23 20.45
CA ARG A 286 26.96 -34.77 21.19
C ARG A 286 28.19 -33.93 20.90
N VAL A 287 28.70 -33.24 21.92
CA VAL A 287 29.89 -32.38 21.83
C VAL A 287 30.92 -32.80 22.89
N PRO A 288 32.22 -32.56 22.69
CA PRO A 288 33.21 -32.77 23.75
C PRO A 288 32.89 -31.90 24.98
N SER A 289 32.27 -32.49 26.00
CA SER A 289 31.91 -31.81 27.25
C SER A 289 33.06 -31.93 28.25
N PRO A 290 33.58 -30.84 28.82
CA PRO A 290 34.63 -30.91 29.83
C PRO A 290 34.10 -31.62 31.09
N SER A 291 34.92 -32.48 31.67
CA SER A 291 34.68 -33.04 33.00
C SER A 291 35.42 -32.17 34.01
N ASN A 292 34.69 -31.62 34.99
CA ASN A 292 35.29 -30.81 36.04
C ASN A 292 35.79 -31.70 37.20
N VAL A 293 36.40 -31.08 38.23
CA VAL A 293 36.83 -31.74 39.49
C VAL A 293 35.69 -32.44 40.25
N SER A 294 34.45 -32.21 39.83
CA SER A 294 33.24 -32.86 40.31
C SER A 294 32.53 -33.53 39.13
N ALA A 295 33.16 -34.54 38.53
CA ALA A 295 32.59 -35.30 37.41
C ALA A 295 31.24 -35.94 37.80
N ALA A 296 30.31 -36.06 36.84
CA ALA A 296 29.03 -36.71 37.11
C ALA A 296 29.19 -38.20 37.47
N LEU A 297 30.21 -38.86 36.91
CA LEU A 297 30.60 -40.22 37.26
C LEU A 297 31.70 -40.19 38.32
N ALA A 298 31.42 -40.76 39.49
CA ALA A 298 32.41 -40.89 40.56
C ALA A 298 33.64 -41.70 40.10
N GLY A 299 34.84 -41.17 40.37
CA GLY A 299 36.11 -41.81 40.00
C GLY A 299 36.52 -41.59 38.54
N SER A 300 35.81 -40.76 37.77
CA SER A 300 36.24 -40.36 36.43
C SER A 300 37.36 -39.32 36.50
N GLU A 301 38.49 -39.61 35.87
CA GLU A 301 39.66 -38.70 35.75
C GLU A 301 39.85 -38.17 34.31
N ASN A 302 38.94 -38.51 33.40
CA ASN A 302 39.03 -38.09 32.01
C ASN A 302 38.83 -36.58 31.87
N PHE A 303 39.58 -35.94 30.97
CA PHE A 303 39.42 -34.52 30.67
C PHE A 303 38.05 -34.20 30.04
N PHE A 304 37.57 -35.07 29.14
CA PHE A 304 36.23 -34.99 28.57
C PHE A 304 35.32 -36.06 29.17
N GLY A 305 34.15 -35.62 29.59
CA GLY A 305 33.10 -36.47 30.09
C GLY A 305 32.12 -36.91 28.99
N LYS A 306 30.92 -37.29 29.40
CA LYS A 306 29.84 -37.65 28.48
C LYS A 306 29.31 -36.42 27.75
N GLY A 307 29.33 -36.49 26.43
CA GLY A 307 29.07 -35.36 25.54
C GLY A 307 27.62 -35.14 25.16
N GLU A 308 26.72 -36.04 25.53
CA GLU A 308 25.32 -35.98 25.11
C GLU A 308 24.60 -34.80 25.76
N GLN A 309 23.88 -34.03 24.95
CA GLN A 309 23.06 -32.90 25.38
C GLN A 309 21.70 -32.99 24.69
N ALA A 310 20.64 -32.69 25.44
CA ALA A 310 19.30 -32.52 24.91
C ALA A 310 18.79 -31.14 25.32
N PHE A 311 18.29 -30.39 24.36
CA PHE A 311 17.83 -29.02 24.52
C PHE A 311 16.43 -28.90 23.95
N PHE A 312 15.54 -28.33 24.75
CA PHE A 312 14.19 -27.93 24.39
C PHE A 312 14.08 -26.43 24.61
N ASP A 313 13.59 -25.70 23.62
CA ASP A 313 13.21 -24.29 23.77
C ASP A 313 11.85 -24.05 23.12
N GLU A 314 10.95 -23.38 23.84
CA GLU A 314 9.69 -22.88 23.32
C GLU A 314 9.64 -21.37 23.57
N THR A 315 9.60 -20.60 22.50
CA THR A 315 9.53 -19.14 22.58
C THR A 315 8.28 -18.62 21.89
N VAL A 316 7.49 -17.82 22.61
CA VAL A 316 6.25 -17.21 22.14
C VAL A 316 6.40 -15.69 22.15
N ARG A 317 6.32 -15.08 20.97
CA ARG A 317 6.40 -13.63 20.77
C ARG A 317 5.06 -13.10 20.30
N VAL A 318 4.56 -12.04 20.95
CA VAL A 318 3.30 -11.39 20.56
C VAL A 318 3.55 -9.90 20.37
N SER A 319 3.33 -9.38 19.17
CA SER A 319 3.50 -7.96 18.83
C SER A 319 2.14 -7.28 18.71
N PHE A 320 1.95 -6.19 19.45
CA PHE A 320 0.82 -5.28 19.33
C PHE A 320 1.30 -3.97 18.72
N ASP A 321 0.81 -3.65 17.53
CA ASP A 321 1.22 -2.48 16.77
C ASP A 321 0.03 -1.56 16.48
N LEU A 322 -0.06 -0.47 17.23
CA LEU A 322 -1.10 0.54 17.11
C LEU A 322 -0.53 1.77 16.40
N PHE A 323 -1.05 2.11 15.23
CA PHE A 323 -0.52 3.23 14.45
C PHE A 323 -1.63 4.06 13.82
N ARG A 324 -1.33 5.34 13.56
CA ARG A 324 -2.21 6.26 12.85
C ARG A 324 -1.61 6.71 11.54
N GLY A 325 -2.37 6.57 10.46
CA GLY A 325 -2.05 7.15 9.16
C GLY A 325 -2.28 6.20 8.00
N ASP A 326 -2.48 6.78 6.83
CA ASP A 326 -2.62 6.06 5.56
C ASP A 326 -1.23 5.64 5.06
N THR A 327 -0.72 4.53 5.60
CA THR A 327 0.66 4.00 5.38
C THR A 327 1.03 3.76 3.92
N SER A 328 0.05 3.67 3.02
CA SER A 328 0.27 3.48 1.59
C SER A 328 0.79 4.72 0.86
N PHE A 329 0.53 5.93 1.39
CA PHE A 329 0.82 7.18 0.68
C PHE A 329 1.63 8.18 1.50
N LYS A 330 1.59 8.07 2.84
CA LYS A 330 2.33 8.94 3.73
C LYS A 330 2.97 8.15 4.88
N PRO A 331 4.10 8.62 5.42
CA PRO A 331 4.65 8.09 6.65
C PRO A 331 3.62 8.18 7.79
N VAL A 332 3.69 7.22 8.71
CA VAL A 332 2.84 7.13 9.91
C VAL A 332 2.95 8.41 10.73
N ASP A 333 1.82 8.93 11.23
CA ASP A 333 1.79 10.14 12.05
C ASP A 333 2.27 9.85 13.48
N TRP A 334 1.80 8.74 14.05
CA TRP A 334 2.29 8.19 15.32
C TRP A 334 2.10 6.68 15.39
N ARG A 335 2.95 6.01 16.16
CA ARG A 335 2.92 4.56 16.38
C ARG A 335 3.27 4.21 17.82
N VAL A 336 2.60 3.22 18.37
CA VAL A 336 2.93 2.59 19.65
C VAL A 336 3.03 1.10 19.39
N ARG A 337 4.17 0.51 19.73
CA ARG A 337 4.41 -0.92 19.55
C ARG A 337 4.90 -1.55 20.84
N ILE A 338 4.30 -2.68 21.20
CA ILE A 338 4.61 -3.45 22.40
C ILE A 338 4.72 -4.92 22.01
N THR A 339 5.87 -5.53 22.30
CA THR A 339 6.19 -6.91 21.92
C THR A 339 6.70 -7.68 23.14
N PRO A 340 5.80 -8.22 24.00
CA PRO A 340 6.19 -9.21 24.99
C PRO A 340 6.67 -10.51 24.33
N GLU A 341 7.62 -11.16 24.99
CA GLU A 341 8.11 -12.47 24.60
C GLU A 341 8.33 -13.35 25.82
N LEU A 342 7.89 -14.60 25.70
CA LEU A 342 7.96 -15.62 26.73
C LEU A 342 8.81 -16.76 26.20
N SER A 343 9.85 -17.16 26.93
CA SER A 343 10.68 -18.31 26.59
C SER A 343 10.62 -19.33 27.73
N VAL A 344 10.53 -20.61 27.38
CA VAL A 344 10.63 -21.75 28.28
C VAL A 344 11.68 -22.70 27.74
N ASN A 345 12.70 -22.97 28.54
CA ASN A 345 13.88 -23.71 28.13
C ASN A 345 14.19 -24.88 29.08
N ASP A 346 14.54 -26.04 28.53
CA ASP A 346 15.03 -27.20 29.29
C ASP A 346 16.31 -27.74 28.65
N LEU A 347 17.41 -27.69 29.41
CA LEU A 347 18.71 -28.20 29.02
C LEU A 347 19.08 -29.40 29.89
N LYS A 348 19.34 -30.54 29.26
CA LYS A 348 19.84 -31.75 29.92
C LYS A 348 21.21 -32.10 29.37
N VAL A 349 22.18 -32.24 30.26
CA VAL A 349 23.55 -32.62 29.93
C VAL A 349 23.95 -33.88 30.72
N ARG A 350 25.16 -34.38 30.49
CA ARG A 350 25.68 -35.56 31.19
C ARG A 350 26.84 -35.30 32.14
N GLU A 351 27.31 -34.06 32.24
CA GLU A 351 28.36 -33.66 33.18
C GLU A 351 27.89 -32.52 34.09
N LEU A 352 28.42 -32.49 35.32
CA LEU A 352 28.15 -31.45 36.31
C LEU A 352 28.98 -30.20 36.00
N GLY A 353 28.54 -29.03 36.49
CA GLY A 353 29.26 -27.77 36.30
C GLY A 353 29.02 -27.11 34.93
N ILE A 354 28.20 -27.72 34.06
CA ILE A 354 27.84 -27.16 32.76
C ILE A 354 26.60 -26.28 32.86
N VAL A 355 25.56 -26.73 33.56
CA VAL A 355 24.30 -25.98 33.69
C VAL A 355 24.39 -24.83 34.67
N GLY A 356 25.30 -24.92 35.64
CA GLY A 356 25.54 -23.97 36.71
C GLY A 356 26.83 -24.34 37.44
N PRO A 357 27.48 -23.41 38.16
CA PRO A 357 28.69 -23.67 38.92
C PRO A 357 28.42 -24.51 40.19
N ASP A 358 27.20 -24.49 40.73
CA ASP A 358 26.82 -25.33 41.87
C ASP A 358 26.47 -26.75 41.40
N VAL A 359 27.39 -27.68 41.67
CA VAL A 359 27.26 -29.09 41.28
C VAL A 359 26.05 -29.80 41.92
N ARG A 360 25.46 -29.23 42.98
CA ARG A 360 24.27 -29.79 43.64
C ARG A 360 22.99 -29.60 42.81
N GLU A 361 23.00 -28.67 41.87
CA GLU A 361 21.89 -28.44 40.93
C GLU A 361 21.76 -29.56 39.89
N GLY A 362 22.80 -30.41 39.78
CA GLY A 362 22.79 -31.60 38.93
C GLY A 362 23.11 -31.28 37.48
N THR A 363 22.52 -32.05 36.57
CA THR A 363 22.83 -32.01 35.12
C THR A 363 21.67 -31.51 34.27
N ASN A 364 20.59 -31.03 34.87
CA ASN A 364 19.40 -30.59 34.16
C ASN A 364 19.04 -29.17 34.62
N ARG A 365 18.69 -28.30 33.68
CA ARG A 365 18.24 -26.92 33.96
C ARG A 365 16.94 -26.66 33.23
N PHE A 366 15.90 -26.35 33.99
CA PHE A 366 14.65 -25.80 33.48
C PHE A 366 14.61 -24.32 33.82
N ALA A 367 14.39 -23.47 32.82
CA ALA A 367 14.26 -22.03 32.99
C ALA A 367 13.07 -21.49 32.21
N TYR A 368 12.54 -20.36 32.65
CA TYR A 368 11.54 -19.60 31.93
C TYR A 368 11.87 -18.12 32.09
N HIS A 369 11.63 -17.34 31.04
CA HIS A 369 11.84 -15.90 31.08
C HIS A 369 10.71 -15.18 30.35
N ALA A 370 10.36 -14.00 30.87
CA ALA A 370 9.41 -13.10 30.24
C ALA A 370 10.10 -11.76 30.03
N GLY A 371 10.34 -11.41 28.77
CA GLY A 371 11.01 -10.18 28.38
C GLY A 371 10.09 -9.25 27.59
N LEU A 372 10.54 -8.01 27.45
CA LEU A 372 9.90 -7.01 26.61
C LEU A 372 10.89 -6.59 25.52
N GLN A 373 10.70 -7.12 24.32
CA GLN A 373 11.63 -6.92 23.20
C GLN A 373 11.41 -5.59 22.49
N GLU A 374 10.15 -5.16 22.39
CA GLU A 374 9.82 -3.81 21.92
C GLU A 374 8.78 -3.19 22.82
N ALA A 375 8.96 -1.91 23.10
CA ALA A 375 8.02 -1.07 23.84
C ALA A 375 8.38 0.38 23.55
N PHE A 376 7.88 0.90 22.45
CA PHE A 376 8.20 2.26 21.99
C PHE A 376 6.98 3.04 21.55
N ALA A 377 7.13 4.36 21.61
CA ALA A 377 6.26 5.32 20.96
C ALA A 377 7.07 6.09 19.91
N GLU A 378 6.46 6.30 18.75
CA GLU A 378 6.98 7.08 17.64
C GLU A 378 6.00 8.19 17.30
N VAL A 379 6.55 9.37 17.00
CA VAL A 379 5.80 10.52 16.51
C VAL A 379 6.54 11.14 15.34
N LYS A 380 5.81 11.40 14.26
CA LYS A 380 6.29 12.22 13.15
C LYS A 380 6.20 13.68 13.55
N LEU A 381 7.34 14.37 13.52
CA LEU A 381 7.39 15.78 13.90
C LEU A 381 6.91 16.67 12.75
N HIS A 382 7.48 16.48 11.56
CA HIS A 382 7.18 17.30 10.40
C HIS A 382 7.37 16.56 9.07
N ASP A 383 6.57 16.94 8.08
CA ASP A 383 6.84 16.71 6.66
C ASP A 383 7.67 17.89 6.13
N LEU A 384 8.81 17.60 5.51
CA LEU A 384 9.83 18.54 5.04
C LEU A 384 9.68 18.91 3.56
N SER A 385 8.92 18.11 2.79
CA SER A 385 8.70 18.34 1.36
C SER A 385 7.31 17.89 0.90
N SER A 386 6.93 18.27 -0.32
CA SER A 386 5.69 17.80 -0.97
C SER A 386 5.68 16.30 -1.25
N ASN A 387 6.85 15.66 -1.23
CA ASN A 387 7.02 14.23 -1.48
C ASN A 387 7.06 13.43 -0.17
N TYR A 388 6.61 14.03 0.95
CA TYR A 388 6.62 13.44 2.28
C TYR A 388 8.01 13.01 2.77
N ASP A 389 9.05 13.76 2.39
CA ASP A 389 10.29 13.71 3.18
C ASP A 389 9.94 14.09 4.62
N PHE A 390 10.43 13.39 5.62
CA PHE A 390 9.94 13.56 7.00
C PHE A 390 11.06 13.51 8.04
N VAL A 391 10.70 13.92 9.25
CA VAL A 391 11.51 13.71 10.46
C VAL A 391 10.63 13.19 11.58
N SER A 392 11.05 12.09 12.19
CA SER A 392 10.34 11.39 13.26
C SER A 392 11.26 11.14 14.46
N VAL A 393 10.64 11.03 15.63
CA VAL A 393 11.30 10.64 16.87
C VAL A 393 10.64 9.38 17.40
N ARG A 394 11.45 8.41 17.80
CA ARG A 394 11.02 7.18 18.45
C ARG A 394 11.75 7.00 19.78
N ALA A 395 11.01 6.69 20.84
CA ALA A 395 11.54 6.50 22.19
C ALA A 395 10.97 5.23 22.83
N GLY A 396 11.84 4.46 23.47
CA GLY A 396 11.50 3.19 24.13
C GLY A 396 12.40 2.04 23.69
N ILE A 397 12.04 0.80 24.07
CA ILE A 397 12.73 -0.42 23.63
C ILE A 397 12.38 -0.65 22.16
N GLN A 398 13.39 -0.67 21.30
CA GLN A 398 13.20 -0.77 19.86
C GLN A 398 14.30 -1.62 19.24
N GLN A 399 13.95 -2.37 18.21
CA GLN A 399 14.94 -2.99 17.33
C GLN A 399 15.70 -1.93 16.54
N PHE A 400 17.01 -2.10 16.46
CA PHE A 400 17.90 -1.23 15.71
C PHE A 400 18.96 -2.04 14.96
N ASN A 401 19.13 -1.72 13.68
CA ASN A 401 20.28 -2.14 12.90
C ASN A 401 21.05 -0.87 12.49
N GLY A 402 22.33 -0.81 12.85
CA GLY A 402 23.19 0.34 12.64
C GLY A 402 23.85 0.40 11.26
N ASP A 403 23.80 -0.67 10.46
CA ASP A 403 24.42 -0.70 9.13
C ASP A 403 23.76 -1.67 8.14
N PHE A 404 24.16 -1.65 6.86
CA PHE A 404 23.57 -2.50 5.82
C PHE A 404 23.54 -3.99 6.12
N ARG A 405 24.52 -4.53 6.85
CA ARG A 405 24.72 -5.98 7.00
C ARG A 405 24.88 -6.42 8.46
N GLY A 406 24.70 -5.54 9.43
CA GLY A 406 24.79 -5.86 10.86
C GLY A 406 26.21 -6.06 11.39
N PHE A 407 27.22 -5.38 10.84
CA PHE A 407 28.61 -5.55 11.25
C PHE A 407 28.99 -4.86 12.56
N LEU A 408 28.30 -3.79 12.94
CA LEU A 408 28.65 -2.99 14.12
C LEU A 408 27.69 -3.18 15.30
N PHE A 409 26.39 -3.00 15.06
CA PHE A 409 25.37 -2.97 16.10
C PHE A 409 24.00 -3.39 15.57
N VAL A 410 23.50 -4.53 16.06
CA VAL A 410 22.16 -5.06 15.81
C VAL A 410 21.58 -5.55 17.13
N ASP A 411 20.61 -4.82 17.67
CA ASP A 411 19.97 -5.22 18.92
C ASP A 411 18.60 -4.57 19.16
N GLU A 412 17.87 -5.10 20.14
CA GLU A 412 16.62 -4.56 20.69
C GLU A 412 16.92 -3.88 22.04
N GLN A 413 16.98 -2.56 22.09
CA GLN A 413 17.42 -1.83 23.30
C GLN A 413 16.58 -0.58 23.57
N PRO A 414 16.44 -0.14 24.85
CA PRO A 414 15.80 1.12 25.16
C PRO A 414 16.67 2.30 24.73
N GLY A 415 16.05 3.21 23.98
CA GLY A 415 16.74 4.36 23.46
C GLY A 415 15.82 5.42 22.91
N VAL A 416 16.44 6.50 22.44
CA VAL A 416 15.78 7.57 21.68
C VAL A 416 16.47 7.66 20.33
N ARG A 417 15.66 7.70 19.28
CA ARG A 417 16.10 7.74 17.89
C ARG A 417 15.40 8.89 17.17
N VAL A 418 16.17 9.68 16.44
CA VAL A 418 15.68 10.69 15.49
C VAL A 418 16.08 10.23 14.10
N PHE A 419 15.11 10.09 13.21
CA PHE A 419 15.36 9.58 11.86
C PHE A 419 14.42 10.23 10.86
N GLY A 420 14.80 10.16 9.59
CA GLY A 420 14.04 10.74 8.52
C GLY A 420 14.76 10.63 7.19
N ASN A 421 14.19 11.28 6.20
CA ASN A 421 14.71 11.32 4.84
C ASN A 421 14.63 12.73 4.25
N LEU A 422 15.40 12.96 3.20
CA LEU A 422 15.53 14.22 2.49
C LEU A 422 15.70 13.97 0.98
N LYS A 423 15.39 15.00 0.20
CA LYS A 423 15.57 15.01 -1.26
C LYS A 423 14.79 13.90 -1.97
N SER A 424 13.54 13.70 -1.56
CA SER A 424 12.68 12.63 -2.08
C SER A 424 13.33 11.27 -1.88
N ASP A 425 13.65 10.97 -0.63
CA ASP A 425 14.21 9.69 -0.16
C ASP A 425 15.65 9.37 -0.61
N ARG A 426 16.34 10.28 -1.30
CA ARG A 426 17.74 10.02 -1.74
C ARG A 426 18.76 10.08 -0.61
N VAL A 427 18.41 10.73 0.50
CA VAL A 427 19.25 10.84 1.69
C VAL A 427 18.43 10.40 2.89
N GLU A 428 18.81 9.31 3.51
CA GLU A 428 18.22 8.86 4.76
C GLU A 428 19.23 9.09 5.88
N TYR A 429 18.76 9.56 7.03
CA TYR A 429 19.61 9.82 8.17
C TYR A 429 18.97 9.33 9.46
N ASN A 430 19.83 8.98 10.41
CA ASN A 430 19.39 8.43 11.67
C ASN A 430 20.44 8.71 12.74
N VAL A 431 19.98 9.16 13.90
CA VAL A 431 20.79 9.38 15.10
C VAL A 431 20.06 8.74 16.27
N ALA A 432 20.75 7.87 16.99
CA ALA A 432 20.21 7.10 18.08
C ALA A 432 21.11 7.12 19.32
N TYR A 433 20.47 7.07 20.48
CA TYR A 433 21.12 6.85 21.77
C TYR A 433 20.42 5.68 22.48
N PHE A 434 21.20 4.69 22.89
CA PHE A 434 20.73 3.49 23.59
C PHE A 434 21.42 3.36 24.94
N HIS A 435 20.67 2.87 25.93
CA HIS A 435 21.19 2.50 27.23
C HIS A 435 20.79 1.06 27.51
N PHE A 436 21.77 0.15 27.52
CA PHE A 436 21.48 -1.27 27.38
C PHE A 436 20.82 -1.84 28.64
N LEU A 437 19.90 -2.77 28.41
CA LEU A 437 19.42 -3.72 29.39
C LEU A 437 20.32 -4.96 29.37
N GLU A 438 20.42 -5.63 30.51
CA GLU A 438 20.96 -6.98 30.54
C GLU A 438 19.99 -7.94 29.85
N LYS A 439 20.53 -9.01 29.30
CA LYS A 439 19.75 -10.07 28.65
C LYS A 439 19.76 -11.31 29.53
N ASP A 440 18.64 -12.02 29.55
CA ASP A 440 18.61 -13.35 30.14
C ASP A 440 19.52 -14.28 29.33
N THR A 441 20.35 -15.01 30.04
CA THR A 441 21.47 -15.77 29.50
C THR A 441 21.02 -16.98 28.69
N ASN A 442 19.83 -17.49 29.03
CA ASN A 442 19.34 -18.75 28.52
C ASN A 442 18.42 -18.55 27.32
N SER A 443 17.62 -17.49 27.35
CA SER A 443 16.65 -17.12 26.31
C SER A 443 17.17 -16.05 25.35
N GLY A 444 18.19 -15.27 25.75
CA GLY A 444 18.70 -14.14 24.96
C GLY A 444 17.78 -12.92 24.92
N LEU A 445 16.67 -12.97 25.67
CA LEU A 445 15.65 -11.94 25.74
C LEU A 445 16.06 -10.79 26.67
N ASN A 446 15.56 -9.59 26.42
CA ASN A 446 15.76 -8.47 27.33
C ASN A 446 15.25 -8.76 28.75
N GLY A 447 16.12 -8.51 29.73
CA GLY A 447 15.79 -8.40 31.15
C GLY A 447 15.38 -6.98 31.54
N PHE A 448 15.21 -6.74 32.84
CA PHE A 448 14.83 -5.41 33.37
C PHE A 448 15.99 -4.67 34.03
N ASP A 449 17.11 -5.35 34.28
CA ASP A 449 18.30 -4.77 34.87
C ASP A 449 19.12 -4.00 33.83
N ARG A 450 19.83 -2.96 34.27
CA ARG A 450 20.64 -2.13 33.39
C ARG A 450 22.04 -2.72 33.25
N ARG A 451 22.52 -2.79 32.01
CA ARG A 451 23.87 -3.25 31.68
C ARG A 451 24.97 -2.23 31.99
N HIS A 452 24.59 -0.97 32.20
CA HIS A 452 25.52 0.17 32.34
C HIS A 452 26.41 0.42 31.11
N GLN A 453 25.96 -0.03 29.93
CA GLN A 453 26.56 0.30 28.64
C GLN A 453 25.67 1.29 27.88
N GLN A 454 26.27 2.33 27.32
CA GLN A 454 25.58 3.30 26.49
C GLN A 454 26.20 3.39 25.10
N VAL A 455 25.35 3.52 24.09
CA VAL A 455 25.77 3.63 22.69
C VAL A 455 25.12 4.86 22.07
N VAL A 456 25.91 5.72 21.46
CA VAL A 456 25.43 6.76 20.55
C VAL A 456 25.85 6.37 19.15
N LEU A 457 24.93 6.39 18.18
CA LEU A 457 25.24 6.08 16.79
C LEU A 457 24.52 7.06 15.87
N GLY A 458 25.21 7.51 14.82
CA GLY A 458 24.63 8.25 13.72
C GLY A 458 25.02 7.60 12.39
N ASN A 459 24.06 7.42 11.50
CA ASN A 459 24.32 6.97 10.14
C ASN A 459 23.55 7.77 9.10
N ILE A 460 24.15 7.87 7.91
CA ILE A 460 23.57 8.54 6.74
C ILE A 460 23.73 7.64 5.52
N TYR A 461 22.64 7.44 4.80
CA TYR A 461 22.58 6.72 3.55
C TYR A 461 22.43 7.72 2.41
N LEU A 462 23.26 7.57 1.37
CA LEU A 462 23.26 8.39 0.18
C LEU A 462 23.02 7.49 -1.03
N GLN A 463 21.84 7.58 -1.63
CA GLN A 463 21.50 6.85 -2.85
C GLN A 463 22.24 7.45 -4.06
N ASP A 464 22.60 6.59 -5.01
CA ASP A 464 23.33 6.95 -6.25
C ASP A 464 24.64 7.74 -6.01
N PHE A 465 25.40 7.35 -4.98
CA PHE A 465 26.63 8.02 -4.60
C PHE A 465 27.77 7.71 -5.59
N PHE A 466 28.23 8.71 -6.35
CA PHE A 466 29.18 8.59 -7.48
C PHE A 466 28.70 7.78 -8.69
N PHE A 467 28.04 6.64 -8.50
CA PHE A 467 27.49 5.79 -9.56
C PHE A 467 26.00 5.56 -9.36
N PRO A 468 25.17 5.64 -10.43
CA PRO A 468 23.78 5.22 -10.34
C PRO A 468 23.66 3.76 -9.93
N GLY A 469 22.84 3.47 -8.93
CA GLY A 469 22.65 2.14 -8.37
C GLY A 469 23.64 1.74 -7.28
N TYR A 470 24.55 2.63 -6.86
CA TYR A 470 25.41 2.43 -5.69
C TYR A 470 24.97 3.36 -4.55
N THR A 471 24.60 2.78 -3.42
CA THR A 471 24.23 3.52 -2.21
C THR A 471 25.40 3.46 -1.23
N ALA A 472 25.86 4.62 -0.76
CA ALA A 472 26.87 4.73 0.28
C ALA A 472 26.23 4.90 1.65
N GLU A 473 26.83 4.32 2.68
CA GLU A 473 26.51 4.56 4.07
C GLU A 473 27.76 5.04 4.82
N PHE A 474 27.59 6.07 5.63
CA PHE A 474 28.61 6.51 6.59
C PHE A 474 28.05 6.38 8.00
N VAL A 475 28.80 5.71 8.87
CA VAL A 475 28.41 5.43 10.26
C VAL A 475 29.45 6.03 11.20
N ALA A 476 28.99 6.65 12.27
CA ALA A 476 29.82 7.02 13.41
C ALA A 476 29.14 6.55 14.69
N ALA A 477 29.86 5.83 15.55
CA ALA A 477 29.32 5.35 16.81
C ALA A 477 30.30 5.56 17.96
N TRP A 478 29.76 5.67 19.16
CA TRP A 478 30.51 5.75 20.41
C TRP A 478 29.92 4.79 21.43
N ASN A 479 30.72 3.81 21.84
CA ASN A 479 30.40 2.83 22.87
C ASN A 479 31.06 3.21 24.20
N LYS A 480 30.23 3.31 25.24
CA LYS A 480 30.63 3.59 26.61
C LYS A 480 30.18 2.42 27.48
N ASP A 481 31.10 1.50 27.79
CA ASP A 481 30.84 0.37 28.69
C ASP A 481 31.49 0.61 30.06
N ASP A 482 30.69 0.74 31.12
CA ASP A 482 31.17 1.02 32.47
C ASP A 482 31.63 -0.25 33.21
N ALA A 483 32.61 -0.10 34.10
CA ALA A 483 33.12 -1.21 34.89
C ALA A 483 32.03 -1.74 35.85
N SER A 484 31.70 -3.03 35.72
CA SER A 484 30.78 -3.71 36.62
C SER A 484 31.18 -5.16 36.86
N VAL A 485 30.60 -5.76 37.90
CA VAL A 485 30.63 -7.22 38.14
C VAL A 485 29.24 -7.74 37.85
N HIS A 486 29.14 -8.75 37.00
CA HIS A 486 27.87 -9.37 36.64
C HIS A 486 28.02 -10.89 36.56
N TYR A 487 27.10 -11.57 37.24
CA TYR A 487 26.91 -13.00 37.16
C TYR A 487 25.68 -13.27 36.30
N ASP A 488 25.77 -14.28 35.45
CA ASP A 488 24.64 -14.71 34.64
C ASP A 488 23.53 -15.34 35.49
N ASP A 489 22.38 -15.61 34.88
CA ASP A 489 21.21 -16.18 35.57
C ASP A 489 21.47 -17.59 36.13
N ASN A 490 22.53 -18.25 35.65
CA ASN A 490 22.97 -19.57 36.09
C ASN A 490 24.08 -19.48 37.16
N GLY A 491 24.55 -18.29 37.53
CA GLY A 491 25.57 -18.03 38.55
C GLY A 491 27.02 -18.01 38.07
N PHE A 492 27.30 -18.09 36.76
CA PHE A 492 28.65 -17.94 36.23
C PHE A 492 29.06 -16.47 36.15
N LEU A 493 30.32 -16.18 36.47
CA LEU A 493 30.89 -14.85 36.27
C LEU A 493 31.10 -14.58 34.78
N VAL A 494 30.39 -13.61 34.23
CA VAL A 494 30.50 -13.21 32.81
C VAL A 494 31.17 -11.85 32.64
N ARG A 495 31.08 -10.97 33.64
CA ARG A 495 31.74 -9.65 33.64
C ARG A 495 32.38 -9.37 35.00
N PRO A 496 33.66 -8.97 35.07
CA PRO A 496 34.64 -9.02 33.98
C PRO A 496 34.84 -10.47 33.50
N ALA A 497 35.21 -10.64 32.23
CA ALA A 497 35.45 -11.97 31.67
C ALA A 497 36.49 -12.73 32.52
N PRO A 498 36.26 -14.02 32.86
CA PRO A 498 37.14 -14.79 33.74
C PRO A 498 38.42 -15.26 33.03
N ILE A 499 39.13 -14.33 32.38
CA ILE A 499 40.39 -14.56 31.66
C ILE A 499 41.45 -13.55 32.14
N GLY A 500 42.61 -14.04 32.58
CA GLY A 500 43.68 -13.17 33.07
C GLY A 500 43.27 -12.40 34.34
N SER A 501 43.29 -11.07 34.30
CA SER A 501 42.91 -10.21 35.42
C SER A 501 41.38 -10.05 35.51
N VAL A 502 40.79 -10.61 36.58
CA VAL A 502 39.35 -10.57 36.85
C VAL A 502 39.01 -9.35 37.71
N GLN A 503 39.30 -8.16 37.18
CA GLN A 503 38.98 -6.88 37.83
C GLN A 503 38.02 -6.07 36.95
N PRO A 504 37.00 -5.41 37.53
CA PRO A 504 36.09 -4.57 36.77
C PRO A 504 36.84 -3.50 35.97
N HIS A 505 36.51 -3.37 34.70
CA HIS A 505 37.13 -2.42 33.78
C HIS A 505 36.10 -1.86 32.82
N GLY A 506 36.35 -0.66 32.29
CA GLY A 506 35.46 0.02 31.36
C GLY A 506 36.12 0.26 30.00
N ILE A 507 35.31 0.17 28.96
CA ILE A 507 35.72 0.35 27.57
C ILE A 507 35.06 1.62 27.01
N ARG A 508 35.87 2.42 26.30
CA ARG A 508 35.44 3.63 25.59
C ARG A 508 35.96 3.54 24.16
N ALA A 509 35.08 3.22 23.22
CA ALA A 509 35.46 2.98 21.83
C ALA A 509 34.58 3.77 20.86
N GLY A 510 35.20 4.47 19.93
CA GLY A 510 34.58 5.12 18.79
C GLY A 510 34.77 4.31 17.53
N TYR A 511 33.74 4.23 16.70
CA TYR A 511 33.72 3.49 15.45
C TYR A 511 33.38 4.43 14.30
N PHE A 512 34.13 4.33 13.21
CA PHE A 512 33.87 5.07 11.97
C PHE A 512 33.76 4.08 10.83
N GLY A 513 32.60 4.06 10.18
CA GLY A 513 32.25 3.14 9.12
C GLY A 513 32.07 3.84 7.78
N TRP A 514 32.60 3.24 6.73
CA TRP A 514 32.20 3.52 5.36
C TRP A 514 31.75 2.21 4.72
N LEU A 515 30.48 2.16 4.34
CA LEU A 515 29.87 1.01 3.71
C LEU A 515 29.26 1.40 2.37
N GLY A 516 29.02 0.41 1.53
CA GLY A 516 28.34 0.59 0.26
C GLY A 516 27.63 -0.67 -0.18
N SER A 517 26.47 -0.51 -0.80
CA SER A 517 25.68 -1.59 -1.36
C SER A 517 25.06 -1.17 -2.68
N GLY A 518 25.07 -2.07 -3.66
CA GLY A 518 24.47 -1.84 -4.97
C GLY A 518 25.30 -2.42 -6.10
N HIS A 519 25.46 -1.67 -7.18
CA HIS A 519 26.22 -2.12 -8.33
C HIS A 519 26.97 -0.98 -9.04
N ILE A 520 28.07 -1.36 -9.70
CA ILE A 520 28.81 -0.52 -10.62
C ILE A 520 28.76 -1.21 -11.98
N ARG A 521 27.91 -0.69 -12.87
CA ARG A 521 27.60 -1.32 -14.17
C ARG A 521 27.13 -2.77 -13.98
N ARG A 522 27.93 -3.76 -14.41
CA ARG A 522 27.62 -5.20 -14.36
C ARG A 522 28.10 -5.90 -13.08
N ILE A 523 28.85 -5.20 -12.23
CA ILE A 523 29.44 -5.77 -11.02
C ILE A 523 28.61 -5.28 -9.84
N ASN A 524 27.92 -6.19 -9.18
CA ASN A 524 27.31 -5.91 -7.89
C ASN A 524 28.42 -5.82 -6.84
N LEU A 525 28.37 -4.81 -5.99
CA LEU A 525 29.35 -4.53 -4.96
C LEU A 525 28.64 -4.31 -3.64
N THR A 526 29.08 -5.03 -2.62
CA THR A 526 28.83 -4.67 -1.22
C THR A 526 30.18 -4.57 -0.53
N HIS A 527 30.43 -3.50 0.20
CA HIS A 527 31.64 -3.40 1.02
C HIS A 527 31.35 -2.70 2.35
N ALA A 528 32.20 -2.96 3.33
CA ALA A 528 32.20 -2.32 4.62
C ALA A 528 33.64 -2.13 5.07
N PHE A 529 33.97 -0.95 5.59
CA PHE A 529 35.22 -0.68 6.27
C PHE A 529 34.93 0.02 7.57
N TYR A 530 35.51 -0.48 8.66
CA TYR A 530 35.40 0.13 9.99
C TYR A 530 36.78 0.39 10.59
N GLN A 531 36.91 1.57 11.20
CA GLN A 531 38.02 1.93 12.07
C GLN A 531 37.50 2.12 13.49
N ALA A 532 37.97 1.29 14.42
CA ALA A 532 37.74 1.42 15.84
C ALA A 532 38.92 2.13 16.52
N VAL A 533 38.64 3.11 17.37
CA VAL A 533 39.64 3.86 18.16
C VAL A 533 39.14 4.10 19.56
N GLY A 534 40.00 4.02 20.57
CA GLY A 534 39.53 4.18 21.94
C GLY A 534 40.52 3.78 23.02
N ALA A 535 40.00 3.42 24.18
CA ALA A 535 40.78 2.89 25.28
C ALA A 535 39.97 1.92 26.14
N ASP A 536 40.66 0.91 26.65
CA ASP A 536 40.19 0.03 27.71
C ASP A 536 40.99 0.39 28.98
N SER A 537 40.28 0.65 30.09
CA SER A 537 40.90 1.04 31.36
C SER A 537 41.81 -0.05 31.92
N LEU A 538 41.51 -1.32 31.67
CA LEU A 538 42.30 -2.45 32.12
C LEU A 538 42.03 -3.67 31.24
N SER A 539 42.93 -3.93 30.28
CA SER A 539 42.87 -5.16 29.51
C SER A 539 43.13 -6.38 30.42
N PRO A 540 42.23 -7.38 30.45
CA PRO A 540 42.41 -8.57 31.27
C PRO A 540 43.68 -9.36 30.92
N ILE A 541 44.14 -9.29 29.66
CA ILE A 541 45.33 -9.99 29.17
C ILE A 541 46.61 -9.16 29.40
N ALA A 542 46.60 -7.87 29.09
CA ALA A 542 47.78 -7.02 29.26
C ALA A 542 47.99 -6.56 30.72
N GLY A 543 46.97 -6.70 31.57
CA GLY A 543 46.96 -6.32 32.98
C GLY A 543 47.12 -4.81 33.22
N ARG A 544 46.83 -3.99 32.21
CA ARG A 544 47.04 -2.54 32.22
C ARG A 544 46.06 -1.83 31.27
N ARG A 545 45.99 -0.51 31.37
CA ARG A 545 45.28 0.33 30.39
C ARG A 545 45.89 0.18 28.99
N VAL A 546 45.05 0.01 27.98
CA VAL A 546 45.48 -0.12 26.58
C VAL A 546 44.70 0.86 25.68
N THR A 547 45.32 1.30 24.58
CA THR A 547 44.65 2.10 23.54
C THR A 547 44.16 1.19 22.43
N VAL A 548 42.91 1.35 22.01
CA VAL A 548 42.31 0.59 20.90
C VAL A 548 42.60 1.29 19.58
N ASN A 549 43.10 0.54 18.61
CA ASN A 549 43.17 0.93 17.21
C ASN A 549 43.07 -0.33 16.35
N ALA A 550 41.90 -0.58 15.80
CA ALA A 550 41.58 -1.80 15.09
C ALA A 550 40.76 -1.53 13.83
N GLN A 551 40.85 -2.41 12.85
CA GLN A 551 40.22 -2.29 11.54
C GLN A 551 39.44 -3.55 11.18
N MET A 552 38.33 -3.35 10.49
CA MET A 552 37.59 -4.41 9.83
C MET A 552 37.28 -3.99 8.41
N ALA A 553 37.37 -4.94 7.48
CA ALA A 553 36.99 -4.74 6.10
C ALA A 553 36.27 -5.97 5.56
N ALA A 554 35.14 -5.77 4.90
CA ALA A 554 34.42 -6.80 4.18
C ALA A 554 34.12 -6.31 2.76
N ALA A 555 34.22 -7.19 1.76
CA ALA A 555 33.87 -6.87 0.38
C ALA A 555 33.30 -8.11 -0.31
N GLU A 556 32.15 -7.95 -0.94
CA GLU A 556 31.48 -8.96 -1.75
C GLU A 556 31.26 -8.41 -3.15
N PHE A 557 31.75 -9.15 -4.13
CA PHE A 557 31.59 -8.85 -5.54
C PHE A 557 30.76 -9.94 -6.17
N SER A 558 29.77 -9.58 -6.98
CA SER A 558 29.08 -10.57 -7.82
C SER A 558 28.80 -10.08 -9.23
N VAL A 559 28.77 -11.04 -10.15
CA VAL A 559 28.44 -10.81 -11.56
C VAL A 559 27.42 -11.85 -12.00
N ASP A 560 26.34 -11.37 -12.59
CA ASP A 560 25.28 -12.19 -13.14
C ASP A 560 25.56 -12.50 -14.61
N ARG A 561 25.51 -13.79 -14.96
CA ARG A 561 25.64 -14.28 -16.34
C ARG A 561 24.51 -15.25 -16.63
N ASP A 562 23.49 -14.76 -17.31
CA ASP A 562 22.25 -15.47 -17.63
C ASP A 562 21.59 -16.07 -16.39
N TRP A 563 21.76 -17.37 -16.16
CA TRP A 563 21.19 -18.12 -15.03
C TRP A 563 22.18 -18.37 -13.89
N THR A 564 23.46 -17.99 -14.05
CA THR A 564 24.52 -18.22 -13.05
C THR A 564 24.99 -16.90 -12.44
N ARG A 565 25.08 -16.84 -11.09
CA ARG A 565 25.72 -15.74 -10.35
C ARG A 565 27.06 -16.20 -9.80
N TYR A 566 28.14 -15.54 -10.22
CA TYR A 566 29.45 -15.72 -9.60
C TYR A 566 29.59 -14.73 -8.45
N ARG A 567 29.98 -15.21 -7.27
CA ARG A 567 30.13 -14.39 -6.06
C ARG A 567 31.48 -14.67 -5.41
N VAL A 568 32.16 -13.61 -4.99
CA VAL A 568 33.40 -13.66 -4.21
C VAL A 568 33.22 -12.77 -3.00
N SER A 569 33.40 -13.32 -1.81
CA SER A 569 33.28 -12.61 -0.54
C SER A 569 34.63 -12.66 0.19
N LEU A 570 35.08 -11.51 0.66
CA LEU A 570 36.34 -11.30 1.35
C LEU A 570 36.03 -10.64 2.70
N PHE A 571 36.61 -11.18 3.76
CA PHE A 571 36.48 -10.63 5.11
C PHE A 571 37.86 -10.50 5.75
N TYR A 572 38.10 -9.38 6.40
CA TYR A 572 39.31 -9.07 7.13
C TYR A 572 38.95 -8.41 8.46
N SER A 573 39.54 -8.90 9.53
CA SER A 573 39.51 -8.30 10.86
C SER A 573 40.93 -8.23 11.38
N SER A 574 41.33 -7.07 11.92
CA SER A 574 42.67 -6.90 12.48
C SER A 574 42.81 -7.75 13.75
N GLY A 575 43.93 -8.46 13.88
CA GLY A 575 44.29 -9.18 15.08
C GLY A 575 45.39 -8.47 15.88
N ASP A 576 45.60 -8.89 17.12
CA ASP A 576 46.69 -8.37 17.95
C ASP A 576 47.88 -9.33 17.99
N ALA A 577 48.99 -8.93 17.36
CA ALA A 577 50.22 -9.70 17.33
C ALA A 577 50.96 -9.70 18.69
N ASN A 578 50.68 -8.72 19.57
CA ASN A 578 51.29 -8.64 20.89
C ASN A 578 50.27 -8.20 21.94
N PRO A 579 49.40 -9.11 22.42
CA PRO A 579 48.27 -8.78 23.30
C PRO A 579 48.68 -8.34 24.72
N ARG A 580 49.99 -8.30 25.02
CA ARG A 580 50.53 -7.84 26.32
C ARG A 580 51.14 -6.44 26.26
N ASP A 581 51.17 -5.82 25.08
CA ASP A 581 51.62 -4.43 24.92
C ASP A 581 50.52 -3.43 25.36
N SER A 582 50.74 -2.13 25.14
CA SER A 582 49.78 -1.09 25.52
C SER A 582 48.78 -0.73 24.40
N ARG A 583 48.68 -1.52 23.33
CA ARG A 583 47.90 -1.23 22.13
C ARG A 583 47.05 -2.44 21.70
N ALA A 584 45.75 -2.36 21.95
CA ALA A 584 44.80 -3.35 21.45
C ALA A 584 44.55 -3.13 19.94
N ARG A 585 44.95 -4.10 19.12
CA ARG A 585 44.75 -4.09 17.66
C ARG A 585 43.66 -5.05 17.15
N GLY A 586 43.11 -5.87 18.04
CA GLY A 586 41.98 -6.74 17.73
C GLY A 586 40.71 -5.93 17.46
N PHE A 587 40.06 -6.13 16.31
CA PHE A 587 38.75 -5.51 16.06
C PHE A 587 37.65 -6.30 16.75
N ASP A 588 36.76 -5.59 17.42
CA ASP A 588 35.58 -6.13 18.07
C ASP A 588 34.41 -5.14 17.91
N ALA A 589 33.24 -5.66 17.59
CA ALA A 589 32.03 -4.88 17.37
C ALA A 589 31.35 -4.54 18.71
N ILE A 590 30.24 -3.79 18.67
CA ILE A 590 29.46 -3.52 19.88
C ILE A 590 28.57 -4.73 20.20
N LEU A 591 27.79 -5.15 19.19
CA LEU A 591 26.90 -6.31 19.24
C LEU A 591 26.49 -6.61 17.80
N ASP A 592 27.25 -7.45 17.10
CA ASP A 592 27.08 -7.70 15.67
C ASP A 592 26.17 -8.90 15.40
N LEU A 593 25.49 -8.85 14.25
CA LEU A 593 24.77 -9.97 13.69
C LEU A 593 24.98 -9.96 12.17
N PRO A 594 26.23 -10.23 11.71
CA PRO A 594 26.63 -9.95 10.35
C PRO A 594 25.96 -10.92 9.37
N SER A 595 25.24 -10.36 8.40
CA SER A 595 24.70 -11.09 7.24
C SER A 595 25.62 -10.89 6.05
N PHE A 596 26.70 -11.66 5.99
CA PHE A 596 27.74 -11.54 4.96
C PHE A 596 28.32 -12.90 4.58
N GLY A 597 28.61 -13.11 3.29
CA GLY A 597 29.41 -14.26 2.85
C GLY A 597 28.65 -15.55 2.55
N GLY A 598 27.44 -15.44 1.98
CA GLY A 598 26.66 -16.61 1.51
C GLY A 598 25.38 -16.78 2.27
#